data_AF-A0A9E2VBI1-F1
#
_entry.id   AF-A0A9E2VBI1-F1
#
_cell.length_a   1.000
_cell.length_b   1.000
_cell.length_c   1.000
_cell.angle_alpha   90.00
_cell.angle_beta   90.00
_cell.angle_gamma   90.00
#
_symmetry.space_group_name_H-M   'P 1'
#
loop_
_entity.id
_entity.type
_entity.pdbx_description
1 polymer ?
#
loop_
_entity_poly.entity_id
_entity_poly.type
_entity_poly.pdbx_seq_one_letter_code
_entity_poly.pdbx_strand_id
1 'polypeptide(L)'
;MNFEQKFQKISENLEEILTPEDLKLLIERDVPLRHYIGFEISGKIHIGTGLATMLVVKDLQEAGVDCLIFLADWHTWLNHKLGGDRETIKKVAVGYFKEGLKMGLKCVGGDPEKIKFVLGSDLYHHNDDYWTTFVKVCKELSLARVQKSLSIAGRQMGEGIDFGILLYPPLQVTDIFGLKVNLAHGGTDQRKAHVLMREVGERAGGYKAVALHNHLLLGLGKPPIWPIPQDQLRELWTSLKMSKSKPNTCVFIHDSPEEIREKIKNAFCPPKEIEFNSILDWTKHLIFPIQKKLDVKREIKYGGDIFYNDFATLEKDYQDDKLFAQDLKDAVADAIVDILMPARQHFSKGEPKKMFQELEELLLQP
;
A
#
# COMPACT_ATOMS: atom_id res chain seq x y z
N MET A 1 21.83 14.24 5.98
CA MET A 1 20.62 15.06 6.20
C MET A 1 20.62 15.54 7.63
N ASN A 2 20.18 16.77 7.90
CA ASN A 2 19.98 17.22 9.28
C ASN A 2 18.68 16.64 9.88
N PHE A 3 18.43 16.88 11.16
CA PHE A 3 17.26 16.38 11.89
C PHE A 3 15.94 16.69 11.16
N GLU A 4 15.68 17.95 10.84
CA GLU A 4 14.39 18.35 10.23
C GLU A 4 14.21 17.83 8.82
N GLN A 5 15.28 17.83 8.01
CA GLN A 5 15.25 17.22 6.69
C GLN A 5 14.90 15.72 6.77
N LYS A 6 15.46 15.00 7.76
CA LYS A 6 15.22 13.57 7.95
C LYS A 6 13.80 13.31 8.42
N PHE A 7 13.30 14.08 9.39
CA PHE A 7 11.92 13.98 9.85
C PHE A 7 10.92 14.29 8.73
N GLN A 8 11.13 15.38 7.98
CA GLN A 8 10.28 15.77 6.87
C GLN A 8 10.27 14.70 5.77
N LYS A 9 11.44 14.15 5.42
CA LYS A 9 11.56 13.10 4.41
C LYS A 9 10.83 11.81 4.84
N ILE A 10 10.99 11.37 6.09
CA ILE A 10 10.27 10.19 6.61
C ILE A 10 8.75 10.43 6.64
N SER A 11 8.34 11.67 6.89
CA SER A 11 6.92 12.07 6.97
C SER A 11 6.29 12.32 5.60
N GLU A 12 7.08 12.35 4.52
CA GLU A 12 6.60 12.58 3.16
C GLU A 12 5.67 11.41 2.74
N ASN A 13 4.57 11.73 2.07
CA ASN A 13 3.57 10.75 1.59
C ASN A 13 2.86 9.92 2.68
N LEU A 14 3.03 10.25 3.97
CA LEU A 14 2.27 9.66 5.06
C LEU A 14 1.01 10.46 5.40
N GLU A 15 -0.04 9.74 5.79
CA GLU A 15 -1.29 10.29 6.28
C GLU A 15 -1.33 10.34 7.82
N GLU A 16 -0.62 9.43 8.49
CA GLU A 16 -0.52 9.40 9.94
C GLU A 16 0.83 8.84 10.42
N ILE A 17 1.33 9.37 11.54
CA ILE A 17 2.47 8.84 12.29
C ILE A 17 2.04 8.63 13.74
N LEU A 18 2.30 7.45 14.32
CA LEU A 18 2.00 7.12 15.72
C LEU A 18 3.28 6.74 16.49
N THR A 19 3.92 7.62 17.25
CA THR A 19 3.65 9.08 17.33
C THR A 19 4.78 9.88 16.70
N PRO A 20 4.53 11.12 16.27
CA PRO A 20 5.58 12.00 15.76
C PRO A 20 6.68 12.24 16.79
N GLU A 21 6.35 12.31 18.07
CA GLU A 21 7.29 12.52 19.17
C GLU A 21 8.28 11.35 19.31
N ASP A 22 7.78 10.10 19.22
CA ASP A 22 8.64 8.93 19.26
C ASP A 22 9.58 8.90 18.06
N LEU A 23 9.09 9.28 16.86
CA LEU A 23 9.95 9.38 15.68
C LEU A 23 11.05 10.43 15.86
N LYS A 24 10.70 11.60 16.38
CA LYS A 24 11.68 12.66 16.70
C LYS A 24 12.73 12.14 17.68
N LEU A 25 12.32 11.47 18.75
CA LEU A 25 13.24 10.88 19.73
C LEU A 25 14.18 9.84 19.11
N LEU A 26 13.69 9.00 18.19
CA LEU A 26 14.56 8.04 17.48
C LEU A 26 15.62 8.75 16.64
N ILE A 27 15.24 9.84 15.94
CA ILE A 27 16.16 10.61 15.10
C ILE A 27 17.14 11.42 15.96
N GLU A 28 16.68 12.10 17.01
CA GLU A 28 17.52 12.89 17.94
C GLU A 28 18.58 12.04 18.62
N ARG A 29 18.23 10.80 18.97
CA ARG A 29 19.14 9.84 19.62
C ARG A 29 19.99 9.04 18.66
N ASP A 30 19.91 9.33 17.36
CA ASP A 30 20.60 8.61 16.28
C ASP A 30 20.41 7.08 16.36
N VAL A 31 19.21 6.65 16.72
CA VAL A 31 18.86 5.22 16.76
C VAL A 31 18.83 4.70 15.32
N PRO A 32 19.50 3.58 15.00
CA PRO A 32 19.40 2.96 13.69
C PRO A 32 17.95 2.65 13.33
N LEU A 33 17.44 3.27 12.26
CA LEU A 33 16.05 3.14 11.84
C LEU A 33 15.89 1.88 10.97
N ARG A 34 14.98 1.00 11.40
CA ARG A 34 14.64 -0.26 10.75
C ARG A 34 13.16 -0.27 10.46
N HIS A 35 12.86 -0.26 9.18
CA HIS A 35 11.51 -0.25 8.65
C HIS A 35 11.08 -1.66 8.23
N TYR A 36 9.80 -1.95 8.35
CA TYR A 36 9.19 -3.00 7.55
C TYR A 36 7.81 -2.61 7.03
N ILE A 37 7.39 -3.31 5.98
CA ILE A 37 5.97 -3.42 5.59
C ILE A 37 5.65 -4.85 5.16
N GLY A 38 4.53 -5.37 5.64
CA GLY A 38 4.04 -6.72 5.34
C GLY A 38 3.00 -6.75 4.23
N PHE A 39 3.06 -7.76 3.36
CA PHE A 39 2.06 -8.00 2.32
C PHE A 39 1.52 -9.43 2.35
N GLU A 40 0.18 -9.55 2.35
CA GLU A 40 -0.49 -10.79 1.97
C GLU A 40 -0.33 -11.05 0.46
N ILE A 41 -0.06 -12.30 0.11
CA ILE A 41 0.14 -12.78 -1.26
C ILE A 41 -1.22 -13.12 -1.86
N SER A 42 -1.94 -12.08 -2.26
CA SER A 42 -3.38 -12.14 -2.53
C SER A 42 -3.75 -11.89 -4.00
N GLY A 43 -2.88 -12.26 -4.95
CA GLY A 43 -3.06 -12.04 -6.38
C GLY A 43 -2.37 -10.78 -6.92
N LYS A 44 -2.73 -10.34 -8.13
CA LYS A 44 -2.05 -9.26 -8.88
C LYS A 44 -1.81 -7.98 -8.03
N ILE A 45 -0.63 -7.37 -8.18
CA ILE A 45 -0.22 -6.14 -7.49
C ILE A 45 -0.83 -4.93 -8.19
N HIS A 46 -1.71 -4.20 -7.49
CA HIS A 46 -2.28 -2.94 -7.97
C HIS A 46 -1.40 -1.74 -7.61
N ILE A 47 -1.62 -0.58 -8.25
CA ILE A 47 -0.76 0.61 -8.06
C ILE A 47 -0.76 1.18 -6.63
N GLY A 48 -1.80 0.92 -5.84
CA GLY A 48 -1.78 1.25 -4.40
C GLY A 48 -0.70 0.48 -3.64
N THR A 49 -0.60 -0.82 -3.88
CA THR A 49 0.47 -1.65 -3.31
C THR A 49 1.81 -1.38 -3.99
N GLY A 50 1.83 -1.31 -5.32
CA GLY A 50 3.06 -1.25 -6.11
C GLY A 50 3.69 0.14 -6.19
N LEU A 51 2.92 1.22 -6.10
CA LEU A 51 3.42 2.59 -6.23
C LEU A 51 3.25 3.39 -4.94
N ALA A 52 2.02 3.57 -4.43
CA ALA A 52 1.77 4.44 -3.27
C ALA A 52 2.54 3.99 -2.03
N THR A 53 2.58 2.67 -1.81
CA THR A 53 3.34 2.10 -0.70
C THR A 53 4.85 2.23 -0.94
N MET A 54 5.29 2.03 -2.19
CA MET A 54 6.72 2.11 -2.53
C MET A 54 7.25 3.54 -2.54
N LEU A 55 6.40 4.56 -2.71
CA LEU A 55 6.77 5.97 -2.53
C LEU A 55 7.31 6.23 -1.12
N VAL A 56 6.60 5.73 -0.10
CA VAL A 56 7.07 5.81 1.29
C VAL A 56 8.38 5.04 1.45
N VAL A 57 8.50 3.82 0.90
CA VAL A 57 9.75 3.05 0.97
C VAL A 57 10.92 3.81 0.33
N LYS A 58 10.69 4.47 -0.81
CA LYS A 58 11.67 5.31 -1.50
C LYS A 58 12.10 6.50 -0.63
N ASP A 59 11.15 7.19 0.00
CA ASP A 59 11.47 8.31 0.90
C ASP A 59 12.25 7.85 2.15
N LEU A 60 11.90 6.68 2.70
CA LEU A 60 12.64 6.06 3.80
C LEU A 60 14.07 5.67 3.38
N GLN A 61 14.27 5.14 2.16
CA GLN A 61 15.61 4.87 1.63
C GLN A 61 16.44 6.16 1.50
N GLU A 62 15.85 7.25 0.99
CA GLU A 62 16.50 8.55 0.91
C GLU A 62 16.87 9.10 2.30
N ALA A 63 16.06 8.82 3.33
CA ALA A 63 16.33 9.16 4.72
C ALA A 63 17.37 8.26 5.41
N GLY A 64 17.91 7.25 4.72
CA GLY A 64 18.90 6.32 5.26
C GLY A 64 18.33 5.27 6.20
N VAL A 65 17.06 4.91 6.04
CA VAL A 65 16.39 3.85 6.81
C VAL A 65 16.70 2.48 6.19
N ASP A 66 16.90 1.46 7.03
CA ASP A 66 17.03 0.07 6.59
C ASP A 66 15.63 -0.49 6.28
N CYS A 67 15.29 -0.60 4.99
CA CYS A 67 13.96 -0.96 4.52
C CYS A 67 13.81 -2.46 4.26
N LEU A 68 12.79 -3.06 4.87
CA LEU A 68 12.44 -4.46 4.70
C LEU A 68 11.03 -4.62 4.14
N ILE A 69 10.86 -5.58 3.24
CA ILE A 69 9.56 -6.06 2.80
C ILE A 69 9.34 -7.46 3.35
N PHE A 70 8.21 -7.63 4.04
CA PHE A 70 7.82 -8.89 4.64
C PHE A 70 6.75 -9.58 3.78
N LEU A 71 7.09 -10.77 3.28
CA LEU A 71 6.23 -11.60 2.46
C LEU A 71 5.45 -12.55 3.39
N ALA A 72 4.22 -12.18 3.72
CA ALA A 72 3.46 -12.76 4.82
C ALA A 72 2.73 -14.04 4.37
N ASP A 73 3.48 -15.11 4.08
CA ASP A 73 2.94 -16.38 3.54
C ASP A 73 2.01 -17.12 4.53
N TRP A 74 2.33 -17.18 5.82
CA TRP A 74 1.41 -17.77 6.81
C TRP A 74 0.15 -16.93 7.00
N HIS A 75 0.27 -15.60 7.01
CA HIS A 75 -0.87 -14.69 7.08
C HIS A 75 -1.81 -14.90 5.89
N THR A 76 -1.23 -15.03 4.70
CA THR A 76 -1.92 -15.36 3.46
C THR A 76 -2.66 -16.70 3.57
N TRP A 77 -2.00 -17.71 4.15
CA TRP A 77 -2.56 -19.03 4.38
C TRP A 77 -3.72 -19.00 5.39
N LEU A 78 -3.55 -18.34 6.54
CA LEU A 78 -4.59 -18.15 7.55
C LEU A 78 -5.82 -17.41 6.98
N ASN A 79 -5.62 -16.55 5.99
CA ASN A 79 -6.70 -15.81 5.32
C ASN A 79 -7.27 -16.53 4.09
N HIS A 80 -6.92 -17.81 3.87
CA HIS A 80 -7.41 -18.68 2.80
C HIS A 80 -7.24 -18.10 1.38
N LYS A 81 -6.15 -17.37 1.13
CA LYS A 81 -5.83 -16.87 -0.21
C LYS A 81 -5.15 -17.96 -1.04
N LEU A 82 -5.27 -17.85 -2.38
CA LEU A 82 -4.65 -18.79 -3.33
C LEU A 82 -4.99 -20.25 -3.01
N GLY A 83 -6.27 -20.52 -2.73
CA GLY A 83 -6.76 -21.86 -2.38
C GLY A 83 -6.28 -22.40 -1.04
N GLY A 84 -5.58 -21.60 -0.22
CA GLY A 84 -4.98 -22.05 1.04
C GLY A 84 -3.78 -22.98 0.84
N ASP A 85 -3.19 -23.04 -0.36
CA ASP A 85 -2.03 -23.88 -0.63
C ASP A 85 -0.71 -23.18 -0.28
N ARG A 86 -0.01 -23.70 0.73
CA ARG A 86 1.21 -23.07 1.28
C ARG A 86 2.35 -23.02 0.26
N GLU A 87 2.51 -24.05 -0.57
CA GLU A 87 3.58 -24.10 -1.56
C GLU A 87 3.32 -23.10 -2.69
N THR A 88 2.07 -23.00 -3.18
CA THR A 88 1.67 -21.98 -4.13
C THR A 88 1.86 -20.58 -3.57
N ILE A 89 1.42 -20.33 -2.33
CA ILE A 89 1.64 -19.04 -1.66
C ILE A 89 3.13 -18.69 -1.62
N LYS A 90 3.97 -19.62 -1.15
CA LYS A 90 5.43 -19.41 -1.06
C LYS A 90 6.04 -19.14 -2.44
N LYS A 91 5.68 -19.92 -3.46
CA LYS A 91 6.13 -19.75 -4.84
C LYS A 91 5.77 -18.36 -5.38
N VAL A 92 4.52 -17.95 -5.23
CA VAL A 92 4.05 -16.63 -5.69
C VAL A 92 4.70 -15.50 -4.90
N ALA A 93 4.94 -15.69 -3.59
CA ALA A 93 5.60 -14.73 -2.72
C ALA A 93 7.02 -14.39 -3.21
N VAL A 94 7.86 -15.42 -3.33
CA VAL A 94 9.30 -15.25 -3.66
C VAL A 94 9.56 -15.00 -5.14
N GLY A 95 8.60 -15.37 -6.01
CA GLY A 95 8.62 -15.07 -7.43
C GLY A 95 7.92 -13.75 -7.75
N TYR A 96 6.66 -13.84 -8.22
CA TYR A 96 5.89 -12.70 -8.73
C TYR A 96 5.82 -11.51 -7.76
N PHE A 97 5.52 -11.75 -6.47
CA PHE A 97 5.31 -10.65 -5.52
C PHE A 97 6.60 -9.88 -5.24
N LYS A 98 7.69 -10.60 -4.98
CA LYS A 98 9.01 -10.01 -4.79
C LYS A 98 9.43 -9.16 -5.99
N GLU A 99 9.38 -9.72 -7.21
CA GLU A 99 9.76 -8.99 -8.42
C GLU A 99 8.82 -7.81 -8.71
N GLY A 100 7.52 -7.97 -8.48
CA GLY A 100 6.53 -6.92 -8.67
C GLY A 100 6.73 -5.74 -7.72
N LEU A 101 7.07 -6.00 -6.45
CA LEU A 101 7.38 -4.96 -5.46
C LEU A 101 8.71 -4.27 -5.77
N LYS A 102 9.74 -5.03 -6.20
CA LYS A 102 11.00 -4.44 -6.71
C LYS A 102 10.73 -3.49 -7.88
N MET A 103 9.91 -3.90 -8.85
CA MET A 103 9.58 -3.05 -9.99
C MET A 103 8.71 -1.86 -9.60
N GLY A 104 7.78 -2.04 -8.66
CA GLY A 104 7.01 -0.95 -8.06
C GLY A 104 7.91 0.13 -7.48
N LEU A 105 8.91 -0.26 -6.67
CA LEU A 105 9.90 0.67 -6.12
C LEU A 105 10.71 1.36 -7.23
N LYS A 106 11.12 0.61 -8.25
CA LYS A 106 11.85 1.18 -9.38
C LYS A 106 11.02 2.21 -10.15
N CYS A 107 9.72 1.99 -10.33
CA CYS A 107 8.81 2.90 -11.03
C CYS A 107 8.69 4.25 -10.31
N VAL A 108 8.81 4.28 -8.98
CA VAL A 108 8.76 5.51 -8.18
C VAL A 108 10.15 6.11 -7.89
N GLY A 109 11.20 5.57 -8.51
CA GLY A 109 12.57 6.07 -8.45
C GLY A 109 13.39 5.58 -7.24
N GLY A 110 12.92 4.58 -6.51
CA GLY A 110 13.69 3.97 -5.42
C GLY A 110 14.66 2.90 -5.94
N ASP A 111 15.48 2.37 -5.03
CA ASP A 111 16.51 1.37 -5.33
C ASP A 111 16.10 -0.04 -4.84
N PRO A 112 15.72 -0.96 -5.75
CA PRO A 112 15.28 -2.30 -5.38
C PRO A 112 16.37 -3.16 -4.73
N GLU A 113 17.65 -2.84 -4.92
CA GLU A 113 18.76 -3.61 -4.37
C GLU A 113 19.03 -3.27 -2.89
N LYS A 114 18.48 -2.14 -2.41
CA LYS A 114 18.52 -1.74 -1.01
C LYS A 114 17.34 -2.26 -0.18
N ILE A 115 16.43 -3.04 -0.76
CA ILE A 115 15.36 -3.70 0.00
C ILE A 115 15.81 -5.08 0.45
N LYS A 116 15.62 -5.37 1.74
CA LYS A 116 15.66 -6.74 2.27
C LYS A 116 14.28 -7.39 2.14
N PHE A 117 14.23 -8.61 1.63
CA PHE A 117 13.00 -9.41 1.60
C PHE A 117 13.09 -10.51 2.65
N VAL A 118 12.07 -10.64 3.48
CA VAL A 118 11.94 -11.73 4.45
C VAL A 118 10.62 -12.44 4.23
N LEU A 119 10.67 -13.76 4.08
CA LEU A 119 9.48 -14.61 4.03
C LEU A 119 9.04 -14.96 5.44
N GLY A 120 7.73 -14.91 5.72
CA GLY A 120 7.18 -15.22 7.04
C GLY A 120 7.60 -16.59 7.56
N SER A 121 7.44 -17.64 6.75
CA SER A 121 7.88 -18.99 7.13
C SER A 121 9.37 -19.07 7.49
N ASP A 122 10.23 -18.28 6.84
CA ASP A 122 11.67 -18.27 7.16
C ASP A 122 11.93 -17.57 8.51
N LEU A 123 11.17 -16.52 8.86
CA LEU A 123 11.25 -15.86 10.17
C LEU A 123 10.84 -16.80 11.32
N TYR A 124 9.85 -17.66 11.09
CA TYR A 124 9.25 -18.51 12.12
C TYR A 124 10.02 -19.82 12.35
N HIS A 125 10.77 -20.26 11.35
CA HIS A 125 11.48 -21.53 11.37
C HIS A 125 12.64 -21.51 12.38
N HIS A 126 12.69 -22.51 13.27
CA HIS A 126 13.69 -22.63 14.34
C HIS A 126 13.89 -21.36 15.18
N ASN A 127 12.79 -20.65 15.48
CA ASN A 127 12.82 -19.37 16.18
C ASN A 127 11.97 -19.40 17.45
N ASP A 128 12.49 -20.04 18.50
CA ASP A 128 11.78 -20.19 19.78
C ASP A 128 11.51 -18.84 20.46
N ASP A 129 12.40 -17.86 20.28
CA ASP A 129 12.23 -16.50 20.80
C ASP A 129 11.04 -15.78 20.16
N TYR A 130 10.82 -15.98 18.85
CA TYR A 130 9.66 -15.47 18.14
C TYR A 130 8.38 -16.03 18.74
N TRP A 131 8.29 -17.35 18.89
CA TRP A 131 7.08 -18.00 19.42
C TRP A 131 6.85 -17.69 20.90
N THR A 132 7.92 -17.51 21.67
CA THR A 132 7.83 -16.99 23.05
C THR A 132 7.23 -15.59 23.08
N THR A 133 7.68 -14.72 22.16
CA THR A 133 7.13 -13.36 22.01
C THR A 133 5.66 -13.40 21.56
N PHE A 134 5.30 -14.30 20.64
CA PHE A 134 3.92 -14.52 20.23
C PHE A 134 3.02 -14.87 21.42
N VAL A 135 3.45 -15.81 22.28
CA VAL A 135 2.70 -16.17 23.48
C VAL A 135 2.59 -14.98 24.44
N LYS A 136 3.64 -14.17 24.62
CA LYS A 136 3.57 -12.94 25.42
C LYS A 136 2.54 -11.95 24.87
N VAL A 137 2.54 -11.71 23.55
CA VAL A 137 1.54 -10.84 22.90
C VAL A 137 0.13 -11.37 23.14
N CYS A 138 -0.11 -12.67 22.93
CA CYS A 138 -1.42 -13.29 23.17
C CYS A 138 -1.89 -13.14 24.62
N LYS A 139 -1.00 -13.22 25.61
CA LYS A 139 -1.34 -13.02 27.04
C LYS A 139 -1.77 -11.60 27.38
N GLU A 140 -1.36 -10.61 26.60
CA GLU A 140 -1.67 -9.19 26.80
C GLU A 140 -2.96 -8.75 26.09
N LEU A 141 -3.55 -9.59 25.24
CA LEU A 141 -4.71 -9.28 24.43
C LEU A 141 -5.95 -10.04 24.89
N SER A 142 -7.07 -9.34 25.04
CA SER A 142 -8.37 -9.99 25.22
C SER A 142 -8.92 -10.49 23.88
N LEU A 143 -9.72 -11.56 23.91
CA LEU A 143 -10.38 -12.08 22.71
C LEU A 143 -11.20 -10.98 21.99
N ALA A 144 -11.96 -10.18 22.74
CA ALA A 144 -12.74 -9.07 22.18
C ALA A 144 -11.85 -8.03 21.45
N ARG A 145 -10.62 -7.81 21.93
CA ARG A 145 -9.65 -6.90 21.29
C ARG A 145 -9.12 -7.48 19.97
N VAL A 146 -8.84 -8.77 19.94
CA VAL A 146 -8.45 -9.50 18.72
C VAL A 146 -9.56 -9.46 17.67
N GLN A 147 -10.79 -9.78 18.08
CA GLN A 147 -11.98 -9.79 17.22
C GLN A 147 -12.22 -8.43 16.52
N LYS A 148 -12.11 -7.31 17.26
CA LYS A 148 -12.24 -5.95 16.70
C LYS A 148 -11.16 -5.59 15.67
N SER A 149 -10.05 -6.33 15.66
CA SER A 149 -8.88 -6.08 14.83
C SER A 149 -8.84 -6.95 13.57
N LEU A 150 -9.79 -7.89 13.38
CA LEU A 150 -9.86 -8.72 12.17
C LEU A 150 -10.02 -7.95 10.85
N SER A 151 -10.47 -6.69 10.91
CA SER A 151 -10.58 -5.84 9.73
C SER A 151 -9.25 -5.60 9.01
N ILE A 152 -8.11 -5.79 9.68
CA ILE A 152 -6.77 -5.69 9.07
C ILE A 152 -6.55 -6.75 7.98
N ALA A 153 -7.20 -7.92 8.12
CA ALA A 153 -7.22 -9.01 7.15
C ALA A 153 -8.43 -8.94 6.20
N GLY A 154 -9.17 -7.83 6.22
CA GLY A 154 -10.41 -7.64 5.44
C GLY A 154 -11.59 -8.51 5.91
N ARG A 155 -11.56 -9.00 7.16
CA ARG A 155 -12.61 -9.84 7.74
C ARG A 155 -13.41 -9.05 8.79
N GLN A 156 -14.67 -9.41 8.97
CA GLN A 156 -15.52 -8.94 10.08
C GLN A 156 -15.96 -10.13 10.91
N MET A 157 -16.26 -9.94 12.20
CA MET A 157 -16.78 -11.00 13.04
C MET A 157 -18.18 -11.43 12.57
N GLY A 158 -18.42 -12.74 12.56
CA GLY A 158 -19.66 -13.36 12.13
C GLY A 158 -19.63 -14.86 12.37
N GLU A 159 -20.72 -15.54 12.02
CA GLU A 159 -20.79 -17.01 12.05
C GLU A 159 -19.84 -17.61 10.98
N GLY A 160 -19.17 -18.73 11.32
CA GLY A 160 -18.29 -19.44 10.39
C GLY A 160 -16.84 -18.94 10.32
N ILE A 161 -16.37 -18.18 11.31
CA ILE A 161 -14.97 -17.75 11.39
C ILE A 161 -14.12 -18.84 12.05
N ASP A 162 -13.12 -19.34 11.32
CA ASP A 162 -12.15 -20.29 11.84
C ASP A 162 -11.31 -19.66 12.96
N PHE A 163 -10.97 -20.44 13.99
CA PHE A 163 -10.09 -19.97 15.06
C PHE A 163 -8.73 -19.48 14.52
N GLY A 164 -8.22 -20.07 13.44
CA GLY A 164 -6.93 -19.71 12.84
C GLY A 164 -6.81 -18.23 12.50
N ILE A 165 -7.86 -17.57 12.01
CA ILE A 165 -7.79 -16.15 11.65
C ILE A 165 -7.68 -15.23 12.88
N LEU A 166 -8.07 -15.71 14.07
CA LEU A 166 -7.85 -14.98 15.33
C LEU A 166 -6.37 -14.94 15.72
N LEU A 167 -5.54 -15.83 15.16
CA LEU A 167 -4.09 -15.80 15.34
C LEU A 167 -3.44 -14.70 14.49
N TYR A 168 -4.11 -14.22 13.44
CA TYR A 168 -3.56 -13.25 12.50
C TYR A 168 -3.14 -11.94 13.18
N PRO A 169 -3.98 -11.22 13.96
CA PRO A 169 -3.55 -9.95 14.54
C PRO A 169 -2.38 -10.10 15.54
N PRO A 170 -2.38 -11.06 16.49
CA PRO A 170 -1.22 -11.31 17.34
C PRO A 170 0.05 -11.69 16.55
N LEU A 171 -0.07 -12.44 15.46
CA LEU A 171 1.07 -12.81 14.62
C LEU A 171 1.68 -11.58 13.95
N GLN A 172 0.87 -10.71 13.36
CA GLN A 172 1.32 -9.45 12.74
C GLN A 172 1.99 -8.51 13.75
N VAL A 173 1.48 -8.44 14.99
CA VAL A 173 2.13 -7.68 16.07
C VAL A 173 3.48 -8.30 16.45
N THR A 174 3.55 -9.64 16.50
CA THR A 174 4.77 -10.37 16.85
C THR A 174 5.85 -10.20 15.78
N ASP A 175 5.47 -10.16 14.49
CA ASP A 175 6.41 -9.92 13.39
C ASP A 175 7.23 -8.63 13.59
N ILE A 176 6.59 -7.56 14.07
CA ILE A 176 7.25 -6.27 14.35
C ILE A 176 8.39 -6.47 15.36
N PHE A 177 8.13 -7.19 16.45
CA PHE A 177 9.15 -7.45 17.47
C PHE A 177 10.18 -8.48 17.02
N GLY A 178 9.76 -9.54 16.33
CA GLY A 178 10.62 -10.59 15.81
C GLY A 178 11.62 -10.09 14.79
N LEU A 179 11.22 -9.14 13.94
CA LEU A 179 12.08 -8.46 12.97
C LEU A 179 12.92 -7.33 13.60
N LYS A 180 12.65 -6.97 14.87
CA LYS A 180 13.32 -5.89 15.60
C LYS A 180 13.23 -4.55 14.85
N VAL A 181 12.07 -4.27 14.27
CA VAL A 181 11.82 -3.03 13.50
C VAL A 181 11.31 -1.95 14.44
N ASN A 182 11.75 -0.71 14.25
CA ASN A 182 11.30 0.45 15.02
C ASN A 182 10.43 1.43 14.21
N LEU A 183 10.26 1.19 12.91
CA LEU A 183 9.30 1.86 12.03
C LEU A 183 8.37 0.81 11.38
N ALA A 184 7.13 0.70 11.87
CA ALA A 184 6.13 -0.21 11.34
C ALA A 184 5.25 0.51 10.31
N HIS A 185 5.39 0.16 9.03
CA HIS A 185 4.67 0.81 7.93
C HIS A 185 3.53 -0.07 7.41
N GLY A 186 2.37 0.54 7.18
CA GLY A 186 1.23 -0.07 6.50
C GLY A 186 0.32 0.99 5.90
N GLY A 187 -0.73 0.56 5.19
CA GLY A 187 -1.84 1.46 4.88
C GLY A 187 -2.60 1.87 6.13
N THR A 188 -3.44 2.91 6.04
CA THR A 188 -4.31 3.34 7.14
C THR A 188 -5.28 2.24 7.63
N ASP A 189 -5.54 1.21 6.82
CA ASP A 189 -6.30 0.01 7.19
C ASP A 189 -5.56 -0.93 8.17
N GLN A 190 -4.23 -0.86 8.23
CA GLN A 190 -3.39 -1.62 9.16
C GLN A 190 -3.25 -0.97 10.55
N ARG A 191 -3.78 0.26 10.71
CA ARG A 191 -3.67 1.06 11.93
C ARG A 191 -4.04 0.31 13.20
N LYS A 192 -5.09 -0.53 13.17
CA LYS A 192 -5.52 -1.29 14.36
C LYS A 192 -4.41 -2.22 14.87
N ALA A 193 -3.71 -2.93 13.98
CA ALA A 193 -2.60 -3.80 14.36
C ALA A 193 -1.45 -3.01 15.00
N HIS A 194 -1.11 -1.84 14.43
CA HIS A 194 -0.06 -1.00 14.98
C HIS A 194 -0.43 -0.37 16.32
N VAL A 195 -1.71 -0.03 16.54
CA VAL A 195 -2.18 0.38 17.87
C VAL A 195 -2.05 -0.77 18.88
N LEU A 196 -2.43 -2.01 18.52
CA LEU A 196 -2.20 -3.18 19.38
C LEU A 196 -0.72 -3.36 19.71
N MET A 197 0.15 -3.28 18.70
CA MET A 197 1.60 -3.37 18.88
C MET A 197 2.09 -2.34 19.90
N ARG A 198 1.61 -1.10 19.84
CA ARG A 198 2.01 -0.06 20.81
C ARG A 198 1.42 -0.28 22.20
N GLU A 199 0.19 -0.80 22.31
CA GLU A 199 -0.46 -1.14 23.60
C GLU A 199 0.30 -2.23 24.37
N VAL A 200 0.83 -3.23 23.65
CA VAL A 200 1.53 -4.38 24.24
C VAL A 200 3.05 -4.26 24.21
N GLY A 201 3.60 -3.29 23.46
CA GLY A 201 5.02 -3.25 23.08
C GLY A 201 6.01 -3.27 24.24
N GLU A 202 5.77 -2.49 25.30
CA GLU A 202 6.65 -2.48 26.48
C GLU A 202 6.68 -3.83 27.21
N ARG A 203 5.53 -4.51 27.31
CA ARG A 203 5.38 -5.75 28.10
C ARG A 203 5.74 -7.01 27.32
N ALA A 204 5.43 -7.04 26.02
CA ALA A 204 5.66 -8.20 25.18
C ALA A 204 6.95 -8.10 24.34
N GLY A 205 7.22 -6.94 23.73
CA GLY A 205 8.33 -6.71 22.80
C GLY A 205 9.54 -5.96 23.39
N GLY A 206 9.38 -5.34 24.57
CA GLY A 206 10.39 -4.51 25.23
C GLY A 206 10.52 -3.09 24.68
N TYR A 207 9.76 -2.71 23.64
CA TYR A 207 9.77 -1.37 23.04
C TYR A 207 8.49 -1.11 22.25
N LYS A 208 8.26 0.15 21.87
CA LYS A 208 7.16 0.57 20.99
C LYS A 208 7.74 1.07 19.67
N ALA A 209 7.38 0.43 18.56
CA ALA A 209 7.73 0.95 17.24
C ALA A 209 6.85 2.17 16.90
N VAL A 210 7.38 3.07 16.07
CA VAL A 210 6.59 4.14 15.45
C VAL A 210 5.77 3.54 14.32
N ALA A 211 4.46 3.79 14.29
CA ALA A 211 3.62 3.40 13.17
C ALA A 211 3.63 4.49 12.09
N LEU A 212 3.84 4.12 10.84
CA LEU A 212 3.79 4.98 9.66
C LEU A 212 2.62 4.50 8.78
N HIS A 213 1.63 5.35 8.53
CA HIS A 213 0.49 4.99 7.70
C HIS A 213 0.44 5.81 6.42
N ASN A 214 0.49 5.14 5.27
CA ASN A 214 0.32 5.79 3.96
C ASN A 214 -1.14 5.87 3.54
N HIS A 215 -1.42 6.81 2.64
CA HIS A 215 -2.73 6.98 2.05
C HIS A 215 -3.20 5.74 1.28
N LEU A 216 -4.48 5.39 1.42
CA LEU A 216 -5.12 4.32 0.65
C LEU A 216 -5.82 4.90 -0.57
N LEU A 217 -5.17 4.73 -1.73
CA LEU A 217 -5.72 5.19 -2.99
C LEU A 217 -7.12 4.63 -3.26
N LEU A 218 -7.98 5.52 -3.76
CA LEU A 218 -9.33 5.20 -4.17
C LEU A 218 -9.32 4.25 -5.38
N GLY A 219 -10.31 3.35 -5.40
CA GLY A 219 -10.66 2.61 -6.61
C GLY A 219 -11.30 3.52 -7.64
N LEU A 220 -11.21 3.15 -8.92
CA LEU A 220 -11.77 3.94 -10.02
C LEU A 220 -13.31 3.88 -10.11
N GLY A 221 -13.95 3.03 -9.31
CA GLY A 221 -15.40 2.80 -9.37
C GLY A 221 -16.21 3.93 -8.73
N LYS A 222 -17.45 4.11 -9.21
CA LYS A 222 -18.44 4.96 -8.55
C LYS A 222 -18.77 4.40 -7.15
N PRO A 223 -18.88 5.25 -6.12
CA PRO A 223 -19.28 4.79 -4.79
C PRO A 223 -20.72 4.25 -4.80
N PRO A 224 -21.08 3.35 -3.87
CA PRO A 224 -22.41 2.75 -3.82
C PRO A 224 -23.51 3.78 -3.51
N ILE A 225 -23.15 4.89 -2.84
CA ILE A 225 -24.04 6.00 -2.49
C ILE A 225 -23.42 7.28 -3.07
N TRP A 226 -24.24 8.10 -3.74
CA TRP A 226 -23.82 9.39 -4.31
C TRP A 226 -24.97 10.42 -4.28
N PRO A 227 -24.76 11.65 -3.77
CA PRO A 227 -23.56 12.15 -3.08
C PRO A 227 -23.31 11.42 -1.76
N ILE A 228 -22.06 11.41 -1.28
CA ILE A 228 -21.70 10.75 -0.02
C ILE A 228 -22.09 11.65 1.16
N PRO A 229 -22.85 11.17 2.16
CA PRO A 229 -23.08 11.91 3.39
C PRO A 229 -21.77 12.15 4.15
N GLN A 230 -21.52 13.38 4.61
CA GLN A 230 -20.24 13.74 5.26
C GLN A 230 -19.94 12.92 6.51
N ASP A 231 -20.96 12.52 7.27
CA ASP A 231 -20.85 11.66 8.45
C ASP A 231 -20.42 10.22 8.11
N GLN A 232 -20.62 9.78 6.86
CA GLN A 232 -20.29 8.43 6.38
C GLN A 232 -19.03 8.37 5.52
N LEU A 233 -18.46 9.53 5.14
CA LEU A 233 -17.31 9.64 4.24
C LEU A 233 -16.14 8.75 4.68
N ARG A 234 -15.79 8.80 5.97
CA ARG A 234 -14.63 8.07 6.52
C ARG A 234 -14.83 6.55 6.51
N GLU A 235 -16.03 6.08 6.82
CA GLU A 235 -16.35 4.65 6.81
C GLU A 235 -16.38 4.13 5.37
N LEU A 236 -16.99 4.88 4.47
CA LEU A 236 -17.05 4.55 3.05
C LEU A 236 -15.67 4.57 2.40
N TRP A 237 -14.77 5.50 2.76
CA TRP A 237 -13.42 5.59 2.17
C TRP A 237 -12.66 4.27 2.22
N THR A 238 -12.72 3.58 3.36
CA THR A 238 -12.05 2.27 3.54
C THR A 238 -12.64 1.19 2.63
N SER A 239 -13.94 1.26 2.34
CA SER A 239 -14.63 0.34 1.42
C SER A 239 -14.40 0.67 -0.05
N LEU A 240 -13.99 1.91 -0.34
CA LEU A 240 -13.83 2.47 -1.68
C LEU A 240 -12.39 2.40 -2.20
N LYS A 241 -11.46 1.91 -1.37
CA LYS A 241 -10.08 1.59 -1.80
C LYS A 241 -10.06 0.61 -2.97
N MET A 242 -8.98 0.62 -3.74
CA MET A 242 -8.76 -0.39 -4.77
C MET A 242 -8.92 -1.81 -4.21
N SER A 243 -9.77 -2.61 -4.86
CA SER A 243 -10.02 -4.00 -4.49
C SER A 243 -9.78 -4.93 -5.67
N LYS A 244 -8.94 -5.96 -5.45
CA LYS A 244 -8.65 -7.01 -6.43
C LYS A 244 -9.91 -7.77 -6.88
N SER A 245 -10.98 -7.76 -6.08
CA SER A 245 -12.27 -8.39 -6.43
C SER A 245 -13.03 -7.68 -7.53
N LYS A 246 -12.67 -6.44 -7.86
CA LYS A 246 -13.24 -5.67 -8.98
C LYS A 246 -12.10 -5.22 -9.91
N PRO A 247 -11.63 -6.09 -10.82
CA PRO A 247 -10.46 -5.80 -11.66
C PRO A 247 -10.60 -4.50 -12.49
N ASN A 248 -11.81 -4.17 -12.94
CA ASN A 248 -12.06 -2.96 -13.74
C ASN A 248 -11.97 -1.65 -12.95
N THR A 249 -12.00 -1.72 -11.62
CA THR A 249 -11.86 -0.53 -10.75
C THR A 249 -10.44 -0.36 -10.23
N CYS A 250 -9.48 -1.16 -10.71
CA CYS A 250 -8.09 -1.17 -10.25
C CYS A 250 -7.12 -1.24 -11.43
N VAL A 251 -6.02 -0.50 -11.35
CA VAL A 251 -4.90 -0.63 -12.28
C VAL A 251 -3.81 -1.50 -11.64
N PHE A 252 -3.33 -2.49 -12.39
CA PHE A 252 -2.21 -3.34 -12.00
C PHE A 252 -0.89 -2.83 -12.60
N ILE A 253 0.23 -3.13 -11.93
CA ILE A 253 1.55 -2.61 -12.33
C ILE A 253 2.02 -3.05 -13.72
N HIS A 254 1.36 -4.06 -14.29
CA HIS A 254 1.69 -4.68 -15.57
C HIS A 254 0.57 -4.53 -16.61
N ASP A 255 -0.54 -3.85 -16.28
CA ASP A 255 -1.62 -3.57 -17.23
C ASP A 255 -1.05 -2.88 -18.47
N SER A 256 -1.53 -3.25 -19.66
CA SER A 256 -1.14 -2.62 -20.92
C SER A 256 -1.55 -1.14 -20.96
N PRO A 257 -0.88 -0.32 -21.79
CA PRO A 257 -1.29 1.07 -21.98
C PRO A 257 -2.77 1.23 -22.36
N GLU A 258 -3.30 0.29 -23.15
CA GLU A 258 -4.70 0.27 -23.57
C GLU A 258 -5.64 0.00 -22.39
N GLU A 259 -5.34 -1.01 -21.56
CA GLU A 259 -6.13 -1.31 -20.35
C GLU A 259 -6.10 -0.17 -19.33
N ILE A 260 -4.94 0.47 -19.13
CA ILE A 260 -4.80 1.64 -18.24
C ILE A 260 -5.71 2.78 -18.71
N ARG A 261 -5.63 3.13 -20.00
CA ARG A 261 -6.46 4.19 -20.59
C ARG A 261 -7.94 3.85 -20.51
N GLU A 262 -8.33 2.63 -20.79
CA GLU A 262 -9.73 2.20 -20.72
C GLU A 262 -10.29 2.30 -19.29
N LYS A 263 -9.54 1.79 -18.30
CA LYS A 263 -9.94 1.84 -16.88
C LYS A 263 -10.07 3.28 -16.39
N ILE A 264 -9.11 4.14 -16.70
CA ILE A 264 -9.11 5.55 -16.28
C ILE A 264 -10.20 6.35 -17.02
N LYS A 265 -10.43 6.08 -18.30
CA LYS A 265 -11.55 6.66 -19.06
C LYS A 265 -12.89 6.38 -18.38
N ASN A 266 -13.09 5.16 -17.90
CA ASN A 266 -14.30 4.73 -17.20
C ASN A 266 -14.35 5.11 -15.71
N ALA A 267 -13.30 5.76 -15.19
CA ALA A 267 -13.22 6.10 -13.78
C ALA A 267 -14.27 7.13 -13.34
N PHE A 268 -14.66 7.05 -12.07
CA PHE A 268 -15.51 8.03 -11.43
C PHE A 268 -14.73 9.34 -11.21
N CYS A 269 -15.12 10.39 -11.95
CA CYS A 269 -14.50 11.72 -11.91
C CYS A 269 -15.57 12.77 -12.26
N PRO A 270 -16.45 13.14 -11.31
CA PRO A 270 -17.49 14.13 -11.55
C PRO A 270 -16.88 15.53 -11.78
N PRO A 271 -17.42 16.35 -12.69
CA PRO A 271 -16.94 17.71 -12.89
C PRO A 271 -17.02 18.55 -11.61
N LYS A 272 -15.98 19.34 -11.33
CA LYS A 272 -15.84 20.26 -10.17
C LYS A 272 -15.82 19.59 -8.78
N GLU A 273 -15.95 18.27 -8.72
CA GLU A 273 -15.92 17.50 -7.48
C GLU A 273 -14.48 17.20 -7.06
N ILE A 274 -14.11 17.66 -5.86
CA ILE A 274 -12.75 17.57 -5.32
C ILE A 274 -12.66 16.74 -4.03
N GLU A 275 -13.78 16.47 -3.33
CA GLU A 275 -13.77 15.69 -2.09
C GLU A 275 -13.66 14.19 -2.39
N PHE A 276 -14.48 13.69 -3.32
CA PHE A 276 -14.46 12.29 -3.71
C PHE A 276 -14.24 12.13 -5.22
N ASN A 277 -12.96 12.04 -5.60
CA ASN A 277 -12.56 11.92 -7.00
C ASN A 277 -11.28 11.08 -7.13
N SER A 278 -11.41 9.86 -7.65
CA SER A 278 -10.30 8.91 -7.75
C SER A 278 -9.16 9.41 -8.65
N ILE A 279 -9.48 10.25 -9.65
CA ILE A 279 -8.47 10.78 -10.57
C ILE A 279 -7.67 11.91 -9.90
N LEU A 280 -8.32 12.80 -9.16
CA LEU A 280 -7.61 13.79 -8.35
C LEU A 280 -6.80 13.15 -7.23
N ASP A 281 -7.35 12.11 -6.59
CA ASP A 281 -6.67 11.31 -5.58
C ASP A 281 -5.34 10.74 -6.09
N TRP A 282 -5.37 10.05 -7.24
CA TRP A 282 -4.16 9.51 -7.87
C TRP A 282 -3.22 10.62 -8.33
N THR A 283 -3.76 11.73 -8.80
CA THR A 283 -2.95 12.89 -9.20
C THR A 283 -2.15 13.41 -8.00
N LYS A 284 -2.81 13.64 -6.86
CA LYS A 284 -2.22 14.16 -5.63
C LYS A 284 -1.25 13.19 -4.97
N HIS A 285 -1.63 11.91 -4.86
CA HIS A 285 -0.93 10.92 -4.03
C HIS A 285 0.01 10.00 -4.81
N LEU A 286 0.00 10.03 -6.16
CA LEU A 286 0.96 9.32 -6.99
C LEU A 286 1.71 10.23 -7.95
N ILE A 287 1.00 10.93 -8.83
CA ILE A 287 1.64 11.62 -9.97
C ILE A 287 2.52 12.77 -9.48
N PHE A 288 1.98 13.69 -8.67
CA PHE A 288 2.78 14.79 -8.13
C PHE A 288 3.95 14.33 -7.26
N PRO A 289 3.81 13.33 -6.37
CA PRO A 289 4.96 12.78 -5.65
C PRO A 289 6.07 12.24 -6.55
N ILE A 290 5.73 11.57 -7.66
CA ILE A 290 6.69 10.91 -8.56
C ILE A 290 7.29 11.88 -9.58
N GLN A 291 6.44 12.63 -10.31
CA GLN A 291 6.83 13.45 -11.46
C GLN A 291 6.97 14.94 -11.12
N LYS A 292 6.42 15.39 -9.98
CA LYS A 292 6.37 16.80 -9.53
C LYS A 292 5.61 17.75 -10.46
N LYS A 293 5.01 17.24 -11.53
CA LYS A 293 4.20 17.99 -12.49
C LYS A 293 3.18 17.08 -13.18
N LEU A 294 2.20 17.69 -13.85
CA LEU A 294 1.31 17.02 -14.79
C LEU A 294 1.05 17.93 -15.99
N ASP A 295 1.34 17.42 -17.18
CA ASP A 295 1.16 18.14 -18.44
C ASP A 295 -0.16 17.64 -19.08
N VAL A 296 -1.12 18.55 -19.29
CA VAL A 296 -2.44 18.25 -19.86
C VAL A 296 -2.49 18.76 -21.28
N LYS A 297 -2.47 17.83 -22.25
CA LYS A 297 -2.53 18.16 -23.68
C LYS A 297 -3.97 18.31 -24.14
N ARG A 298 -4.30 19.44 -24.75
CA ARG A 298 -5.67 19.73 -25.21
C ARG A 298 -5.67 20.48 -26.52
N GLU A 299 -6.71 20.25 -27.32
CA GLU A 299 -6.89 21.03 -28.54
C GLU A 299 -7.04 22.53 -28.22
N ILE A 300 -6.56 23.39 -29.12
CA ILE A 300 -6.61 24.86 -28.97
C ILE A 300 -8.05 25.34 -28.69
N LYS A 301 -9.05 24.69 -29.29
CA LYS A 301 -10.47 25.01 -29.09
C LYS A 301 -10.99 24.78 -27.66
N TYR A 302 -10.26 24.03 -26.83
CA TYR A 302 -10.55 23.76 -25.42
C TYR A 302 -9.57 24.45 -24.46
N GLY A 303 -8.82 25.46 -24.93
CA GLY A 303 -7.91 26.25 -24.12
C GLY A 303 -6.43 25.88 -24.25
N GLY A 304 -6.09 24.92 -25.11
CA GLY A 304 -4.69 24.51 -25.36
C GLY A 304 -4.04 23.76 -24.19
N ASP A 305 -2.78 23.40 -24.38
CA ASP A 305 -1.98 22.67 -23.40
C ASP A 305 -1.84 23.45 -22.08
N ILE A 306 -2.05 22.78 -20.95
CA ILE A 306 -1.78 23.33 -19.61
C ILE A 306 -0.65 22.52 -18.95
N PHE A 307 0.25 23.21 -18.25
CA PHE A 307 1.33 22.61 -17.49
C PHE A 307 1.15 22.93 -16.01
N TYR A 308 0.92 21.91 -15.18
CA TYR A 308 0.77 22.07 -13.73
C TYR A 308 2.05 21.64 -13.02
N ASN A 309 2.66 22.53 -12.24
CA ASN A 309 3.85 22.25 -11.43
C ASN A 309 3.52 22.00 -9.94
N ASP A 310 2.27 22.20 -9.55
CA ASP A 310 1.77 21.90 -8.20
C ASP A 310 0.31 21.44 -8.26
N PHE A 311 -0.07 20.61 -7.29
CA PHE A 311 -1.41 20.04 -7.22
C PHE A 311 -2.48 21.08 -6.87
N ALA A 312 -2.15 22.10 -6.07
CA ALA A 312 -3.12 23.08 -5.60
C ALA A 312 -3.68 23.94 -6.76
N THR A 313 -2.83 24.32 -7.71
CA THR A 313 -3.24 25.00 -8.94
C THR A 313 -4.15 24.11 -9.79
N LEU A 314 -3.81 22.82 -9.94
CA LEU A 314 -4.63 21.86 -10.69
C LEU A 314 -6.00 21.65 -10.05
N GLU A 315 -6.05 21.42 -8.74
CA GLU A 315 -7.29 21.21 -7.97
C GLU A 315 -8.22 22.42 -8.09
N LYS A 316 -7.65 23.63 -7.99
CA LYS A 316 -8.39 24.88 -8.17
C LYS A 316 -8.95 25.02 -9.59
N ASP A 317 -8.15 24.78 -10.62
CA ASP A 317 -8.63 24.88 -12.00
C ASP A 317 -9.65 23.81 -12.36
N TYR A 318 -9.60 22.64 -11.70
CA TYR A 318 -10.64 21.62 -11.80
C TYR A 318 -11.95 22.05 -11.12
N GLN A 319 -11.86 22.63 -9.92
CA GLN A 319 -13.02 23.16 -9.19
C GLN A 319 -13.68 24.34 -9.94
N ASP A 320 -12.87 25.21 -10.54
CA ASP A 320 -13.28 26.37 -11.32
C ASP A 320 -13.78 26.00 -12.74
N ASP A 321 -13.79 24.71 -13.12
CA ASP A 321 -14.22 24.22 -14.44
C ASP A 321 -13.36 24.68 -15.62
N LYS A 322 -12.08 25.03 -15.35
CA LYS A 322 -11.08 25.38 -16.37
C LYS A 322 -10.33 24.14 -16.88
N LEU A 323 -10.31 23.07 -16.08
CA LEU A 323 -9.80 21.76 -16.44
C LEU A 323 -10.96 20.75 -16.47
N PHE A 324 -11.26 20.20 -17.63
CA PHE A 324 -12.35 19.23 -17.76
C PHE A 324 -11.93 17.82 -17.33
N ALA A 325 -12.89 17.05 -16.84
CA ALA A 325 -12.68 15.68 -16.36
C ALA A 325 -12.06 14.74 -17.41
N GLN A 326 -12.43 14.88 -18.68
CA GLN A 326 -11.86 14.05 -19.75
C GLN A 326 -10.38 14.37 -19.99
N ASP A 327 -10.02 15.66 -20.04
CA ASP A 327 -8.63 16.09 -20.23
C ASP A 327 -7.74 15.61 -19.08
N LEU A 328 -8.24 15.74 -17.84
CA LEU A 328 -7.54 15.26 -16.66
C LEU A 328 -7.37 13.73 -16.71
N LYS A 329 -8.41 12.97 -17.08
CA LYS A 329 -8.33 11.51 -17.22
C LYS A 329 -7.27 11.10 -18.24
N ASP A 330 -7.23 11.74 -19.40
CA ASP A 330 -6.30 11.40 -20.46
C ASP A 330 -4.85 11.69 -20.03
N ALA A 331 -4.61 12.86 -19.41
CA ALA A 331 -3.30 13.20 -18.86
C ALA A 331 -2.85 12.24 -17.74
N VAL A 332 -3.75 11.88 -16.83
CA VAL A 332 -3.48 10.92 -15.75
C VAL A 332 -3.20 9.53 -16.31
N ALA A 333 -3.94 9.10 -17.35
CA ALA A 333 -3.70 7.82 -17.98
C ALA A 333 -2.30 7.75 -18.61
N ASP A 334 -1.92 8.77 -19.39
CA ASP A 334 -0.59 8.82 -19.99
C ASP A 334 0.53 8.88 -18.93
N ALA A 335 0.34 9.65 -17.84
CA ALA A 335 1.30 9.69 -16.73
C ALA A 335 1.46 8.32 -16.05
N ILE A 336 0.36 7.60 -15.78
CA ILE A 336 0.41 6.25 -15.19
C ILE A 336 1.04 5.25 -16.16
N VAL A 337 0.77 5.37 -17.46
CA VAL A 337 1.45 4.57 -18.50
C VAL A 337 2.95 4.82 -18.43
N ASP A 338 3.41 6.06 -18.37
CA ASP A 338 4.85 6.34 -18.32
C ASP A 338 5.50 5.83 -17.02
N ILE A 339 4.86 6.07 -15.87
CA ILE A 339 5.34 5.61 -14.56
C ILE A 339 5.50 4.09 -14.51
N LEU A 340 4.52 3.34 -15.04
CA LEU A 340 4.52 1.87 -15.00
C LEU A 340 5.38 1.21 -16.09
N MET A 341 6.02 1.99 -16.97
CA MET A 341 6.84 1.46 -18.05
C MET A 341 7.91 0.45 -17.59
N PRO A 342 8.69 0.70 -16.51
CA PRO A 342 9.70 -0.26 -16.04
C PRO A 342 9.10 -1.61 -15.65
N ALA A 343 7.96 -1.61 -14.94
CA ALA A 343 7.27 -2.84 -14.53
C ALA A 343 6.73 -3.61 -15.73
N ARG A 344 6.05 -2.93 -16.67
CA ARG A 344 5.53 -3.57 -17.90
C ARG A 344 6.65 -4.21 -18.72
N GLN A 345 7.76 -3.51 -18.92
CA GLN A 345 8.89 -4.04 -19.67
C GLN A 345 9.50 -5.28 -18.98
N HIS A 346 9.60 -5.25 -17.64
CA HIS A 346 10.11 -6.38 -16.87
C HIS A 346 9.23 -7.63 -17.03
N PHE A 347 7.91 -7.50 -16.89
CA PHE A 347 6.96 -8.62 -17.02
C PHE A 347 6.62 -9.02 -18.46
N SER A 348 7.12 -8.30 -19.48
CA SER A 348 6.85 -8.61 -20.89
C SER A 348 7.70 -9.75 -21.46
N LYS A 349 8.77 -10.19 -20.77
CA LYS A 349 9.75 -11.16 -21.29
C LYS A 349 10.41 -11.99 -20.18
N GLY A 350 11.09 -13.06 -20.59
CA GLY A 350 11.92 -13.89 -19.71
C GLY A 350 11.14 -14.60 -18.59
N GLU A 351 11.85 -14.89 -17.51
CA GLU A 351 11.27 -15.54 -16.32
C GLU A 351 10.14 -14.73 -15.65
N PRO A 352 10.23 -13.38 -15.50
CA PRO A 352 9.14 -12.61 -14.92
C PRO A 352 7.81 -12.76 -15.67
N LYS A 353 7.84 -12.83 -17.01
CA LYS A 353 6.66 -13.10 -17.82
C LYS A 353 6.02 -14.44 -17.47
N LYS A 354 6.84 -15.50 -17.34
CA LYS A 354 6.35 -16.84 -16.97
C LYS A 354 5.72 -16.83 -15.59
N MET A 355 6.37 -16.20 -14.60
CA MET A 355 5.83 -16.05 -13.25
C MET A 355 4.48 -15.32 -13.25
N PHE A 356 4.33 -14.30 -14.10
CA PHE A 356 3.08 -13.59 -14.24
C PHE A 356 1.98 -14.46 -14.89
N GLN A 357 2.29 -15.16 -15.98
CA GLN A 357 1.34 -16.07 -16.65
C GLN A 357 0.89 -17.20 -15.72
N GLU A 358 1.81 -17.81 -14.98
CA GLU A 358 1.49 -18.82 -13.97
C GLU A 358 0.55 -18.27 -12.89
N LEU A 359 0.76 -17.03 -12.45
CA LEU A 359 -0.17 -16.39 -11.52
C LEU A 359 -1.56 -16.20 -12.14
N GLU A 360 -1.64 -15.80 -13.41
CA GLU A 360 -2.93 -15.63 -14.08
C GLU A 360 -3.69 -16.96 -14.18
N GLU A 361 -3.01 -18.04 -14.54
CA GLU A 361 -3.59 -19.38 -14.58
C GLU A 361 -4.09 -19.82 -13.21
N LEU A 362 -3.31 -19.58 -12.14
CA LEU A 362 -3.72 -19.87 -10.76
C LEU A 362 -4.96 -19.08 -10.33
N LEU A 363 -5.09 -17.83 -10.75
CA LEU A 363 -6.24 -16.98 -10.41
C LEU A 363 -7.51 -17.30 -11.20
N LEU A 364 -7.40 -18.09 -12.29
CA LEU A 364 -8.53 -18.58 -13.08
C LEU A 364 -9.09 -19.91 -12.56
N GLN A 365 -8.37 -20.59 -11.66
CA GLN A 365 -8.85 -21.83 -11.06
C GLN A 365 -9.97 -21.52 -10.05
N PRO A 366 -11.07 -22.29 -10.08
CA PRO A 366 -12.29 -22.02 -9.31
C PRO A 366 -12.13 -22.14 -7.79
#